data_AF-A0AAX6MXB5-F1
#
_entry.id   AF-A0AAX6MXB5-F1
#
_cell.length_a   1.000
_cell.length_b   1.000
_cell.length_c   1.000
_cell.angle_alpha   90.00
_cell.angle_beta   90.00
_cell.angle_gamma   90.00
#
_symmetry.space_group_name_H-M   'P 1'
#
loop_
_entity.id
_entity.type
_entity.pdbx_description
1 polymer ?
#
loop_
_entity_poly.entity_id
_entity_poly.type
_entity_poly.pdbx_seq_one_letter_code
_entity_poly.pdbx_strand_id
1 'polypeptide(L)'
;MSKSAFHQADDKASGDLPSEAPEGQVYDSSYAEEVKKDNAGIPVLKDDENVEDPINPADADSDKQLERDEAEAIDKKNVLKERTRNEKPRGSYTEPSDESLGLTEEV
;
A
#
# COMPACT_ATOMS: atom_id res chain seq x y z
N MET A 1 4.74 24.06 -31.14
CA MET A 1 3.63 23.21 -31.62
C MET A 1 3.11 22.43 -30.43
N SER A 2 2.11 22.96 -29.73
CA SER A 2 1.50 22.30 -28.57
C SER A 2 0.47 21.30 -29.08
N LYS A 3 0.56 20.05 -28.67
CA LYS A 3 -0.35 18.98 -29.08
C LYS A 3 -1.48 18.91 -28.05
N SER A 4 -2.58 19.57 -28.37
CA SER A 4 -3.81 19.58 -27.58
C SER A 4 -4.27 18.13 -27.35
N ALA A 5 -4.57 17.78 -26.10
CA ALA A 5 -5.16 16.49 -25.77
C ALA A 5 -6.49 16.34 -26.53
N PHE A 6 -6.68 15.17 -27.15
CA PHE A 6 -7.96 14.79 -27.72
C PHE A 6 -8.97 14.72 -26.56
N HIS A 7 -9.96 15.61 -26.57
CA HIS A 7 -11.16 15.42 -25.76
C HIS A 7 -11.80 14.10 -26.21
N GLN A 8 -11.78 13.11 -25.33
CA GLN A 8 -12.62 11.93 -25.47
C GLN A 8 -14.06 12.42 -25.31
N ALA A 9 -14.74 12.60 -26.44
CA ALA A 9 -16.16 12.91 -26.47
C ALA A 9 -16.91 11.63 -26.12
N ASP A 10 -17.20 11.42 -24.85
CA ASP A 10 -18.22 10.46 -24.41
C ASP A 10 -19.59 11.01 -24.77
N ASP A 11 -19.94 11.00 -26.06
CA ASP A 11 -21.25 11.49 -26.49
C ASP A 11 -21.80 10.68 -27.66
N LYS A 12 -22.22 9.45 -27.34
CA LYS A 12 -23.39 8.82 -27.96
C LYS A 12 -24.21 8.12 -26.88
N ALA A 13 -25.13 8.86 -26.26
CA ALA A 13 -26.18 8.33 -25.38
C ALA A 13 -27.24 7.46 -26.12
N SER A 14 -26.95 6.98 -27.33
CA SER A 14 -27.87 6.23 -28.20
C SER A 14 -27.23 5.03 -28.88
N GLY A 15 -26.12 4.51 -28.33
CA GLY A 15 -25.70 3.15 -28.65
C GLY A 15 -26.72 2.17 -28.11
N ASP A 16 -27.10 1.17 -28.89
CA ASP A 16 -27.85 0.01 -28.41
C ASP A 16 -26.96 -0.71 -27.41
N LEU A 17 -27.06 -0.32 -26.14
CA LEU A 17 -26.32 -0.94 -25.05
C LEU A 17 -27.06 -2.24 -24.72
N PRO A 18 -26.37 -3.39 -24.66
CA PRO A 18 -27.03 -4.61 -24.20
C PRO A 18 -27.68 -4.31 -22.83
N SER A 19 -28.94 -4.71 -22.64
CA SER A 19 -29.64 -4.51 -21.36
C SER A 19 -29.05 -5.39 -20.25
N GLU A 20 -28.21 -6.35 -20.63
CA GLU A 20 -27.48 -7.22 -19.74
C GLU A 20 -26.16 -6.55 -19.34
N ALA A 21 -25.84 -6.60 -18.04
CA ALA A 21 -24.50 -6.23 -17.61
C ALA A 21 -23.49 -7.12 -18.34
N PRO A 22 -22.35 -6.59 -18.81
CA PRO A 22 -21.31 -7.43 -19.38
C PRO A 22 -20.94 -8.49 -18.34
N GLU A 23 -20.96 -9.75 -18.75
CA GLU A 23 -20.42 -10.84 -17.94
C GLU A 23 -18.93 -10.55 -17.76
N GLY A 24 -18.56 -10.02 -16.58
CA GLY A 24 -17.18 -9.73 -16.27
C GLY A 24 -16.36 -11.01 -16.33
N GLN A 25 -15.18 -10.95 -16.95
CA GLN A 25 -14.21 -12.03 -16.83
C GLN A 25 -13.78 -12.09 -15.36
N VAL A 26 -14.15 -13.17 -14.66
CA VAL A 26 -13.82 -13.38 -13.24
C VAL A 26 -12.34 -13.79 -13.08
N TYR A 27 -11.73 -14.29 -14.15
CA TYR A 27 -10.33 -14.69 -14.23
C TYR A 27 -9.64 -13.88 -15.33
N ASP A 28 -8.74 -12.98 -14.94
CA ASP A 28 -7.97 -12.15 -15.86
C ASP A 28 -6.57 -11.87 -15.29
N SER A 29 -5.55 -12.57 -15.79
CA SER A 29 -4.16 -12.36 -15.36
C SER A 29 -3.40 -11.32 -16.19
N SER A 30 -4.07 -10.49 -17.00
CA SER A 30 -3.44 -9.48 -17.87
C SER A 30 -2.53 -8.51 -17.11
N TYR A 31 -2.94 -8.13 -15.89
CA TYR A 31 -2.18 -7.25 -14.99
C TYR A 31 -0.81 -7.84 -14.61
N ALA A 32 -0.72 -9.15 -14.36
CA ALA A 32 0.52 -9.82 -14.00
C ALA A 32 1.46 -9.94 -15.21
N GLU A 33 0.92 -9.99 -16.42
CA GLU A 33 1.70 -10.03 -17.66
C GLU A 33 2.25 -8.65 -18.05
N GLU A 34 1.48 -7.59 -17.82
CA GLU A 34 1.93 -6.20 -18.01
C GLU A 34 3.12 -5.85 -17.12
N VAL A 35 3.05 -6.22 -15.83
CA VAL A 35 4.14 -6.04 -14.86
C VAL A 35 5.44 -6.74 -15.31
N LYS A 36 5.33 -7.96 -15.87
CA LYS A 36 6.50 -8.71 -16.41
C LYS A 36 7.08 -8.04 -17.65
N LYS A 37 6.24 -7.47 -18.50
CA LYS A 37 6.66 -6.76 -19.72
C LYS A 37 7.37 -5.45 -19.38
N ASP A 38 6.87 -4.72 -18.41
CA ASP A 38 7.37 -3.39 -18.04
C ASP A 38 8.54 -3.44 -17.05
N ASN A 39 8.98 -4.64 -16.63
CA ASN A 39 10.00 -4.85 -15.60
C ASN A 39 9.74 -3.99 -14.35
N ALA A 40 8.47 -3.86 -13.97
CA ALA A 40 8.11 -3.26 -12.71
C ALA A 40 8.76 -4.13 -11.61
N GLY A 41 9.63 -3.53 -10.80
CA GLY A 41 10.49 -4.27 -9.84
C GLY A 41 9.74 -5.02 -8.73
N ILE A 42 8.41 -5.03 -8.77
CA ILE A 42 7.53 -5.72 -7.85
C ILE A 42 6.86 -6.87 -8.61
N PRO A 43 7.15 -8.15 -8.27
CA PRO A 43 6.50 -9.27 -8.90
C PRO A 43 5.02 -9.31 -8.51
N VAL A 44 4.15 -9.48 -9.50
CA VAL A 44 2.70 -9.64 -9.31
C VAL A 44 2.30 -11.04 -9.77
N LEU A 45 1.51 -11.72 -8.94
CA LEU A 45 1.07 -13.11 -9.14
C LEU A 45 -0.21 -13.16 -9.96
N LYS A 46 -0.40 -14.25 -10.72
CA LYS A 46 -1.65 -14.50 -11.48
C LYS A 46 -2.79 -14.88 -10.53
N ASP A 47 -4.04 -14.73 -10.99
CA ASP A 47 -5.23 -15.07 -10.19
C ASP A 47 -5.23 -16.53 -9.71
N ASP A 48 -4.78 -17.45 -10.57
CA ASP A 48 -4.74 -18.89 -10.29
C ASP A 48 -3.41 -19.35 -9.66
N GLU A 49 -2.49 -18.43 -9.36
CA GLU A 49 -1.18 -18.78 -8.81
C GLU A 49 -1.29 -19.07 -7.31
N ASN A 50 -0.79 -20.25 -6.90
CA ASN A 50 -0.80 -20.62 -5.48
C ASN A 50 0.11 -19.67 -4.69
N VAL A 51 -0.46 -19.02 -3.69
CA VAL A 51 0.31 -18.22 -2.74
C VAL A 51 0.79 -19.16 -1.64
N GLU A 52 2.11 -19.28 -1.52
CA GLU A 52 2.71 -20.03 -0.42
C GLU A 52 2.41 -19.33 0.91
N ASP A 53 1.60 -19.96 1.75
CA ASP A 53 1.41 -19.52 3.13
C ASP A 53 2.56 -20.08 3.98
N PRO A 54 3.41 -19.23 4.56
CA PRO A 54 4.47 -19.70 5.45
C PRO A 54 3.93 -20.36 6.73
N ILE A 55 2.64 -20.21 7.03
CA ILE A 55 1.97 -20.79 8.19
C ILE A 55 1.41 -22.16 7.81
N ASN A 56 1.82 -23.21 8.54
CA ASN A 56 1.19 -24.51 8.42
C ASN A 56 -0.15 -24.50 9.17
N PRO A 57 -1.31 -24.58 8.50
CA PRO A 57 -2.61 -24.46 9.15
C PRO A 57 -2.88 -25.57 10.17
N ALA A 58 -2.26 -26.75 10.00
CA ALA A 58 -2.42 -27.85 10.95
C ALA A 58 -1.73 -27.61 12.29
N ASP A 59 -0.64 -26.83 12.29
CA ASP A 59 0.14 -26.53 13.48
C ASP A 59 -0.17 -25.15 14.05
N ALA A 60 -0.79 -24.26 13.26
CA ALA A 60 -1.07 -22.88 13.64
C ALA A 60 -2.04 -22.78 14.83
N ASP A 61 -3.06 -23.63 14.86
CA ASP A 61 -4.08 -23.67 15.93
C ASP A 61 -3.79 -24.80 16.93
N SER A 62 -2.52 -25.01 17.26
CA SER A 62 -2.10 -26.05 18.22
C SER A 62 -1.68 -25.45 19.56
N ASP A 63 -1.92 -26.18 20.65
CA ASP A 63 -1.49 -25.79 22.01
C ASP A 63 0.03 -25.52 22.10
N LYS A 64 0.81 -26.18 21.23
CA LYS A 64 2.26 -25.96 21.12
C LYS A 64 2.62 -24.55 20.64
N GLN A 65 1.79 -23.93 19.80
CA GLN A 65 2.00 -22.53 19.42
C GLN A 65 1.68 -21.60 20.59
N LEU A 66 0.58 -21.85 21.30
CA LEU A 66 0.20 -21.06 22.47
C LEU A 66 1.33 -21.04 23.53
N GLU A 67 1.93 -22.19 23.83
CA GLU A 67 3.06 -22.26 24.76
C GLU A 67 4.29 -21.44 24.30
N ARG A 68 4.58 -21.44 23.00
CA ARG A 68 5.66 -20.61 22.44
C ARG A 68 5.33 -19.14 22.52
N ASP A 69 4.11 -18.77 22.14
CA ASP A 69 3.64 -17.39 22.16
C ASP A 69 3.69 -16.83 23.60
N GLU A 70 3.29 -17.63 24.59
CA GLU A 70 3.41 -17.26 26.01
C GLU A 70 4.87 -17.04 26.43
N ALA A 71 5.78 -17.91 26.00
CA ALA A 71 7.20 -17.77 26.29
C ALA A 71 7.80 -16.53 25.62
N GLU A 72 7.45 -16.25 24.36
CA GLU A 72 7.93 -15.10 23.60
C GLU A 72 7.36 -13.78 24.10
N ALA A 73 6.09 -13.75 24.50
CA ALA A 73 5.43 -12.58 25.07
C ALA A 73 6.06 -12.14 26.39
N ILE A 74 6.56 -13.08 27.18
CA ILE A 74 7.24 -12.81 28.46
C ILE A 74 8.71 -12.42 28.24
N ASP A 75 9.33 -12.78 27.10
CA ASP A 75 10.74 -12.48 26.85
C ASP A 75 11.00 -10.99 26.59
N LYS A 76 11.49 -10.33 27.64
CA LYS A 76 11.90 -8.90 27.61
C LYS A 76 13.05 -8.61 26.63
N LYS A 77 13.75 -9.62 26.11
CA LYS A 77 14.78 -9.42 25.07
C LYS A 77 14.16 -9.03 23.72
N ASN A 78 12.92 -9.43 23.46
CA ASN A 78 12.18 -9.07 22.26
C ASN A 78 11.64 -7.63 22.34
N VAL A 79 11.69 -7.01 23.52
CA VAL A 79 11.31 -5.61 23.71
C VAL A 79 12.49 -4.70 23.39
N LEU A 80 12.27 -3.72 22.51
CA LEU A 80 13.24 -2.68 22.23
C LEU A 80 13.56 -1.90 23.51
N LYS A 81 14.85 -1.85 23.89
CA LYS A 81 15.31 -1.23 25.14
C LYS A 81 15.31 0.30 25.10
N GLU A 82 15.21 0.87 23.91
CA GLU A 82 15.35 2.31 23.67
C GLU A 82 14.08 2.88 23.04
N ARG A 83 13.92 4.20 23.16
CA ARG A 83 12.82 4.91 22.49
C ARG A 83 13.10 4.92 20.99
N THR A 84 12.18 4.38 20.19
CA THR A 84 12.26 4.37 18.72
C THR A 84 12.11 5.76 18.08
N ARG A 85 11.70 6.77 18.86
CA ARG A 85 11.80 8.18 18.46
C ARG A 85 13.12 8.75 19.00
N ASN A 86 14.04 9.04 18.08
CA ASN A 86 15.30 9.71 18.36
C ASN A 86 15.10 11.03 19.10
N GLU A 87 16.21 11.48 19.72
CA GLU A 87 16.38 12.69 20.53
C GLU A 87 15.58 13.90 19.99
N LYS A 88 14.97 14.65 20.93
CA LYS A 88 14.29 15.92 20.61
C LYS A 88 15.22 16.77 19.73
N PRO A 89 14.70 17.54 18.76
CA PRO A 89 15.53 18.45 17.97
C PRO A 89 16.45 19.26 18.90
N ARG A 90 17.70 19.54 18.46
CA ARG A 90 18.61 20.45 19.16
C ARG A 90 18.03 21.87 19.07
N GLY A 91 17.06 22.14 19.94
CA GLY A 91 16.18 23.29 19.87
C GLY A 91 14.82 22.90 20.45
N SER A 92 14.35 23.67 21.43
CA SER A 92 13.02 23.49 22.02
C SER A 92 11.94 23.41 20.92
N TYR A 93 10.81 22.74 21.21
CA TYR A 93 9.61 22.84 20.41
C TYR A 93 9.04 24.25 20.56
N THR A 94 9.64 25.18 19.84
CA THR A 94 9.29 26.59 19.82
C THR A 94 8.83 26.89 18.41
N GLU A 95 7.64 27.49 18.31
CA GLU A 95 7.11 27.96 17.03
C GLU A 95 8.06 29.01 16.46
N PRO A 96 8.42 28.93 15.16
CA PRO A 96 9.21 29.96 14.50
C PRO A 96 8.42 31.28 14.48
N SER A 97 9.11 32.41 14.68
CA SER A 97 8.47 33.73 14.62
C SER A 97 8.06 34.07 13.18
N ASP A 98 7.06 34.93 13.02
CA ASP A 98 6.60 35.41 11.71
C ASP A 98 7.73 35.99 10.85
N GLU A 99 8.69 36.70 11.46
CA GLU A 99 9.89 37.20 10.79
C GLU A 99 10.78 36.06 10.25
N SER A 100 10.97 34.99 11.03
CA SER A 100 11.73 33.82 10.59
C SER A 100 11.01 33.00 9.51
N LEU A 101 9.68 33.13 9.44
CA LEU A 101 8.83 32.53 8.41
C LEU A 101 8.63 33.43 7.18
N GLY A 102 9.16 34.65 7.19
CA GLY A 102 8.96 35.61 6.11
C GLY A 102 7.52 36.10 5.98
N LEU A 103 6.72 36.01 7.05
CA LEU A 103 5.32 36.44 7.13
C LEU A 103 5.21 37.91 7.58
N THR A 104 6.17 38.76 7.21
CA THR A 104 6.08 40.19 7.51
C THR A 104 5.22 40.88 6.47
N GLU A 105 4.19 41.61 6.90
CA GLU A 105 3.48 42.53 6.03
C GLU A 105 4.37 43.74 5.74
N GLU A 106 4.69 43.98 4.47
CA GLU A 106 5.28 45.26 4.07
C GLU A 106 4.19 46.34 4.14
N VAL A 107 4.45 47.36 4.96
CA VAL A 107 3.60 48.55 5.13
C VAL A 107 4.05 49.65 4.19
#